data_AF-A0A1B6LHQ3-F1
#
_entry.id   AF-A0A1B6LHQ3-F1
#
_cell.length_a   1.000
_cell.length_b   1.000
_cell.length_c   1.000
_cell.angle_alpha   90.00
_cell.angle_beta   90.00
_cell.angle_gamma   90.00
#
_symmetry.space_group_name_H-M   'P 1'
#
loop_
_entity.id
_entity.type
_entity.pdbx_description
1 polymer ?
#
loop_
_entity_poly.entity_id
_entity_poly.type
_entity_poly.pdbx_seq_one_letter_code
_entity_poly.pdbx_strand_id
1 'polypeptide(L)'
;MYNEPHIFANLTSPDLGALYPLLTKAALGSEVKSPPWYHTQILKTESGTNFSSFAKASKFQKDLYSDWVVTVLNVSVLAETWPNGPGRLNSSCQLPFRVENVDSIGLSIVGDPFTSHKDHSKWAVSKTKDEPWVCIGDINRAASQELRGGGTVCVRDASLWEAYFSSVSSVESCSQRTEEHFSPLS
;
A
#
# COMPACT_ATOMS: atom_id res chain seq x y z
N MET A 1 -2.94 -5.59 -15.73
CA MET A 1 -1.93 -6.45 -15.08
C MET A 1 -2.63 -7.38 -14.12
N TYR A 2 -2.09 -8.55 -13.81
CA TYR A 2 -2.59 -9.44 -12.75
C TYR A 2 -1.51 -9.57 -11.67
N ASN A 3 -1.92 -9.51 -10.40
CA ASN A 3 -1.04 -9.43 -9.22
C ASN A 3 -0.56 -10.82 -8.74
N GLU A 4 -0.45 -11.78 -9.65
CA GLU A 4 -0.08 -13.17 -9.34
C GLU A 4 -0.94 -13.81 -8.22
N PRO A 5 -2.29 -13.67 -8.22
CA PRO A 5 -3.12 -14.26 -7.18
C PRO A 5 -3.12 -15.79 -7.25
N HIS A 6 -3.15 -16.45 -6.10
CA HIS A 6 -3.43 -17.88 -6.03
C HIS A 6 -4.93 -18.13 -6.23
N ILE A 7 -5.29 -18.77 -7.33
CA ILE A 7 -6.69 -19.06 -7.69
C ILE A 7 -7.06 -20.46 -7.20
N PHE A 8 -8.04 -20.55 -6.30
CA PHE A 8 -8.51 -21.82 -5.71
C PHE A 8 -9.67 -22.47 -6.47
N ALA A 9 -10.47 -21.68 -7.17
CA ALA A 9 -11.56 -22.15 -8.00
C ALA A 9 -11.66 -21.27 -9.25
N ASN A 10 -11.87 -21.90 -10.41
CA ASN A 10 -12.03 -21.20 -11.68
C ASN A 10 -13.29 -21.71 -12.39
N LEU A 11 -14.19 -20.79 -12.74
CA LEU A 11 -15.45 -21.05 -13.45
C LEU A 11 -15.48 -20.43 -14.86
N THR A 12 -14.33 -20.09 -15.44
CA THR A 12 -14.26 -19.50 -16.79
C THR A 12 -14.79 -20.48 -17.84
N SER A 13 -15.79 -20.05 -18.60
CA SER A 13 -16.27 -20.72 -19.82
C SER A 13 -15.58 -20.15 -21.07
N PRO A 14 -15.67 -20.80 -22.24
CA PRO A 14 -15.18 -20.24 -23.50
C PRO A 14 -15.76 -18.86 -23.81
N ASP A 15 -17.06 -18.65 -23.55
CA ASP A 15 -17.74 -17.38 -23.79
C ASP A 15 -17.20 -16.26 -22.89
N LEU A 16 -17.04 -16.55 -21.59
CA LEU A 16 -16.41 -15.62 -20.65
C LEU A 16 -14.94 -15.38 -20.99
N GLY A 17 -14.27 -16.40 -21.50
CA GLY A 17 -12.89 -16.35 -22.00
C GLY A 17 -12.71 -15.33 -23.11
N ALA A 18 -13.62 -15.32 -24.08
CA ALA A 18 -13.61 -14.39 -25.19
C ALA A 18 -13.92 -12.95 -24.75
N LEU A 19 -14.86 -12.77 -23.81
CA LEU A 19 -15.23 -11.45 -23.30
C LEU A 19 -14.17 -10.83 -22.38
N TYR A 20 -13.54 -11.65 -21.54
CA TYR A 20 -12.61 -11.20 -20.50
C TYR A 20 -11.27 -11.94 -20.58
N PRO A 21 -10.48 -11.70 -21.64
CA PRO A 21 -9.24 -12.44 -21.87
C PRO A 21 -8.21 -12.20 -20.76
N LEU A 22 -8.16 -11.02 -20.15
CA LEU A 22 -7.24 -10.71 -19.04
C LEU A 22 -7.65 -11.40 -17.74
N LEU A 23 -8.96 -11.42 -17.44
CA LEU A 23 -9.48 -12.14 -16.28
C LEU A 23 -9.22 -13.63 -16.41
N THR A 24 -9.41 -14.18 -17.61
CA THR A 24 -9.15 -15.59 -17.91
C THR A 24 -7.68 -15.94 -17.76
N LYS A 25 -6.78 -15.09 -18.26
CA LYS A 25 -5.34 -15.26 -18.02
C LYS A 25 -4.99 -15.27 -16.53
N ALA A 26 -5.56 -14.35 -15.74
CA ALA A 26 -5.37 -14.31 -14.30
C ALA A 26 -5.92 -15.56 -13.61
N ALA A 27 -7.13 -16.00 -13.98
CA ALA A 27 -7.78 -17.21 -13.46
C ALA A 27 -6.99 -18.49 -13.75
N LEU A 28 -6.26 -18.51 -14.87
CA LEU A 28 -5.35 -19.60 -15.26
C LEU A 28 -3.93 -19.47 -14.67
N GLY A 29 -3.71 -18.51 -13.76
CA GLY A 29 -2.41 -18.34 -13.10
C GLY A 29 -1.31 -17.82 -14.04
N SER A 30 -1.67 -17.08 -15.09
CA SER A 30 -0.67 -16.44 -15.95
C SER A 30 0.20 -15.46 -15.14
N GLU A 31 1.49 -15.41 -15.45
CA GLU A 31 2.44 -14.47 -14.85
C GLU A 31 2.87 -13.38 -15.83
N VAL A 32 3.32 -12.24 -15.31
CA VAL A 32 3.81 -11.15 -16.14
C VAL A 32 5.22 -11.51 -16.59
N LYS A 33 5.41 -11.67 -17.90
CA LYS A 33 6.66 -12.20 -18.46
C LYS A 33 7.66 -11.13 -18.90
N SER A 34 7.19 -9.92 -19.16
CA SER A 34 7.99 -8.78 -19.60
C SER A 34 7.58 -7.51 -18.87
N PRO A 35 8.49 -6.53 -18.72
CA PRO A 35 8.14 -5.24 -18.12
C PRO A 35 7.05 -4.49 -18.92
N PRO A 36 6.33 -3.53 -18.30
CA PRO A 36 6.50 -3.10 -16.90
C PRO A 36 5.97 -4.11 -15.87
N TRP A 37 6.65 -4.22 -14.73
CA TRP A 37 6.30 -5.09 -13.60
C TRP A 37 5.31 -4.46 -12.61
N TYR A 38 4.66 -3.39 -13.03
CA TYR A 38 3.69 -2.65 -12.25
C TYR A 38 2.71 -1.95 -13.19
N HIS A 39 1.52 -1.62 -12.68
CA HIS A 39 0.47 -0.96 -13.44
C HIS A 39 -0.38 -0.09 -12.52
N THR A 40 -0.62 1.16 -12.94
CA THR A 40 -1.61 2.05 -12.30
C THR A 40 -2.83 2.15 -13.19
N GLN A 41 -4.03 2.04 -12.62
CA GLN A 41 -5.29 2.20 -13.33
C GLN A 41 -6.29 3.00 -12.49
N ILE A 42 -6.94 4.01 -13.08
CA ILE A 42 -8.14 4.58 -12.48
C ILE A 42 -9.31 3.66 -12.79
N LEU A 43 -9.94 3.16 -11.73
CA LEU A 43 -11.19 2.41 -11.76
C LEU A 43 -12.31 3.36 -11.34
N LYS A 44 -13.46 3.27 -11.99
CA LYS A 44 -14.63 4.09 -11.66
C LYS A 44 -15.78 3.18 -11.31
N THR A 45 -16.41 3.42 -10.17
CA THR A 45 -17.63 2.70 -9.78
C THR A 45 -18.80 3.12 -10.66
N GLU A 46 -19.87 2.33 -10.67
CA GLU A 46 -21.12 2.70 -11.34
C GLU A 46 -21.69 4.03 -10.81
N SER A 47 -21.57 4.27 -9.50
CA SER A 47 -21.95 5.55 -8.86
C SER A 47 -21.00 6.72 -9.17
N GLY A 48 -19.87 6.46 -9.83
CA GLY A 48 -18.95 7.47 -10.32
C GLY A 48 -17.75 7.79 -9.43
N THR A 49 -17.53 7.06 -8.33
CA THR A 49 -16.35 7.21 -7.48
C THR A 49 -15.11 6.66 -8.17
N ASN A 50 -14.05 7.46 -8.21
CA ASN A 50 -12.76 7.05 -8.78
C ASN A 50 -11.87 6.42 -7.71
N PHE A 51 -11.21 5.32 -8.09
CA PHE A 51 -10.21 4.61 -7.31
C PHE A 51 -8.93 4.48 -8.12
N SER A 52 -7.80 4.84 -7.53
CA SER A 52 -6.47 4.59 -8.08
C SER A 52 -6.01 3.19 -7.67
N SER A 53 -6.01 2.25 -8.61
CA SER A 53 -5.51 0.89 -8.42
C SER A 53 -4.03 0.83 -8.75
N PHE A 54 -3.24 0.31 -7.81
CA PHE A 54 -1.81 0.03 -7.94
C PHE A 54 -1.59 -1.48 -7.87
N ALA A 55 -1.01 -2.04 -8.92
CA ALA A 55 -0.77 -3.46 -9.11
C ALA A 55 0.72 -3.72 -9.40
N LYS A 56 1.38 -4.62 -8.67
CA LYS A 56 2.77 -5.05 -8.92
C LYS A 56 2.86 -6.57 -9.05
N ALA A 57 3.81 -7.01 -9.86
CA ALA A 57 4.28 -8.40 -9.92
C ALA A 57 5.47 -8.60 -8.97
N SER A 58 5.82 -9.85 -8.68
CA SER A 58 7.03 -10.22 -7.92
C SER A 58 8.31 -9.57 -8.46
N LYS A 59 8.40 -9.34 -9.77
CA LYS A 59 9.53 -8.69 -10.43
C LYS A 59 9.62 -7.16 -10.25
N PHE A 60 8.69 -6.55 -9.53
CA PHE A 60 8.79 -5.14 -9.13
C PHE A 60 9.92 -4.90 -8.12
N GLN A 61 10.13 -5.82 -7.17
CA GLN A 61 11.30 -5.88 -6.27
C GLN A 61 11.58 -4.59 -5.47
N LYS A 62 10.53 -3.85 -5.11
CA LYS A 62 10.59 -2.61 -4.32
C LYS A 62 9.39 -2.50 -3.39
N ASP A 63 9.45 -1.57 -2.43
CA ASP A 63 8.32 -1.27 -1.54
C ASP A 63 7.18 -0.66 -2.36
N LEU A 64 5.96 -1.17 -2.12
CA LEU A 64 4.77 -0.67 -2.82
C LEU A 64 4.54 0.81 -2.51
N TYR A 65 4.73 1.19 -1.24
CA TYR A 65 4.38 2.53 -0.79
C TYR A 65 5.49 3.54 -1.06
N SER A 66 6.71 3.32 -0.54
CA SER A 66 7.76 4.35 -0.62
C SER A 66 8.36 4.53 -2.02
N ASP A 67 8.41 3.48 -2.84
CA ASP A 67 9.01 3.57 -4.17
C ASP A 67 8.00 3.94 -5.27
N TRP A 68 6.69 3.98 -4.96
CA TRP A 68 5.69 4.12 -6.01
C TRP A 68 4.43 4.90 -5.60
N VAL A 69 3.62 4.39 -4.67
CA VAL A 69 2.28 4.96 -4.38
C VAL A 69 2.38 6.44 -4.00
N VAL A 70 3.30 6.79 -3.10
CA VAL A 70 3.43 8.18 -2.61
C VAL A 70 3.83 9.18 -3.70
N THR A 71 4.66 8.74 -4.65
CA THR A 71 5.09 9.56 -5.79
C THR A 71 3.98 9.78 -6.79
N VAL A 72 3.12 8.77 -7.02
CA VAL A 72 1.97 8.91 -7.93
C VAL A 72 0.87 9.77 -7.30
N LEU A 73 0.62 9.60 -6.00
CA LEU A 73 -0.40 10.38 -5.29
C LEU A 73 0.09 11.77 -4.84
N ASN A 74 1.40 12.04 -4.92
CA ASN A 74 2.04 13.26 -4.44
C ASN A 74 1.75 13.60 -2.97
N VAL A 75 1.76 12.59 -2.10
CA VAL A 75 1.49 12.75 -0.66
C VAL A 75 2.39 11.87 0.19
N SER A 76 2.75 12.35 1.39
CA SER A 76 3.26 11.46 2.44
C SER A 76 2.09 10.68 3.05
N VAL A 77 2.33 9.44 3.48
CA VAL A 77 1.30 8.57 4.08
C VAL A 77 1.77 7.95 5.40
N LEU A 78 0.80 7.60 6.24
CA LEU A 78 0.95 6.68 7.37
C LEU A 78 0.47 5.31 6.90
N ALA A 79 1.27 4.27 7.08
CA ALA A 79 0.99 2.91 6.62
C ALA A 79 0.86 1.95 7.80
N GLU A 80 -0.34 1.42 8.00
CA GLU A 80 -0.60 0.28 8.88
C GLU A 80 -0.41 -0.99 8.07
N THR A 81 0.62 -1.78 8.40
CA THR A 81 0.78 -3.12 7.86
C THR A 81 1.30 -4.06 8.92
N TRP A 82 0.99 -5.35 8.81
CA TRP A 82 1.38 -6.33 9.82
C TRP A 82 2.92 -6.42 9.95
N PRO A 83 3.50 -6.00 11.08
CA PRO A 83 4.95 -5.83 11.24
C PRO A 83 5.68 -7.14 11.54
N ASN A 84 4.96 -8.24 11.77
CA ASN A 84 5.55 -9.53 12.16
C ASN A 84 6.14 -10.32 10.97
N GLY A 85 6.06 -9.78 9.75
CA GLY A 85 6.66 -10.41 8.58
C GLY A 85 8.20 -10.37 8.61
N PRO A 86 8.88 -11.37 8.03
CA PRO A 86 10.34 -11.35 7.95
C PRO A 86 10.81 -10.16 7.12
N GLY A 87 11.76 -9.41 7.69
CA GLY A 87 12.35 -8.22 7.08
C GLY A 87 11.42 -7.00 7.09
N ARG A 88 10.69 -6.73 8.17
CA ARG A 88 9.94 -5.47 8.36
C ARG A 88 10.78 -4.28 7.89
N LEU A 89 10.20 -3.46 7.02
CA LEU A 89 10.83 -2.22 6.58
C LEU A 89 10.57 -1.13 7.61
N ASN A 90 11.57 -0.30 7.89
CA ASN A 90 11.41 0.89 8.72
C ASN A 90 10.59 1.98 7.99
N SER A 91 10.19 3.00 8.72
CA SER A 91 9.65 4.24 8.14
C SER A 91 10.60 4.79 7.06
N SER A 92 10.07 5.06 5.86
CA SER A 92 10.82 5.69 4.78
C SER A 92 10.72 7.21 4.91
N CYS A 93 11.83 7.81 5.32
CA CYS A 93 11.93 9.24 5.61
C CYS A 93 12.48 10.06 4.43
N GLN A 94 12.46 9.47 3.24
CA GLN A 94 12.93 10.11 2.02
C GLN A 94 12.01 11.28 1.65
N LEU A 95 12.58 12.28 0.99
CA LEU A 95 11.86 13.45 0.48
C LEU A 95 11.64 13.29 -1.03
N PRO A 96 10.57 13.87 -1.60
CA PRO A 96 9.62 14.78 -0.96
C PRO A 96 8.49 14.10 -0.17
N PHE A 97 8.27 12.79 -0.35
CA PHE A 97 7.16 12.07 0.28
C PHE A 97 7.65 10.95 1.19
N ARG A 98 7.16 10.94 2.44
CA ARG A 98 7.51 9.96 3.46
C ARG A 98 6.44 8.87 3.56
N VAL A 99 6.87 7.70 4.01
CA VAL A 99 5.98 6.60 4.43
C VAL A 99 6.35 6.22 5.85
N GLU A 100 5.53 6.62 6.81
CA GLU A 100 5.75 6.29 8.22
C GLU A 100 4.88 5.09 8.61
N ASN A 101 5.48 4.11 9.30
CA ASN A 101 4.71 2.97 9.79
C ASN A 101 3.85 3.39 10.98
N VAL A 102 2.61 2.94 11.01
CA VAL A 102 1.77 3.01 12.21
C VAL A 102 2.21 1.89 13.16
N ASP A 103 2.38 2.22 14.45
CA ASP A 103 2.81 1.27 15.50
C ASP A 103 1.65 0.85 16.41
N SER A 104 0.63 1.71 16.54
CA SER A 104 -0.59 1.41 17.28
C SER A 104 -1.81 2.14 16.73
N ILE A 105 -2.95 1.46 16.85
CA ILE A 105 -4.28 1.93 16.47
C ILE A 105 -5.12 2.10 17.74
N GLY A 106 -5.88 3.19 17.80
CA GLY A 106 -6.86 3.46 18.83
C GLY A 106 -8.19 3.83 18.20
N LEU A 107 -9.22 3.02 18.46
CA LEU A 107 -10.58 3.29 18.01
C LEU A 107 -11.42 3.58 19.26
N SER A 108 -11.95 4.79 19.36
CA SER A 108 -12.76 5.24 20.50
C SER A 108 -13.95 4.31 20.79
N ILE A 109 -14.43 3.57 19.78
CA ILE A 109 -15.52 2.60 19.87
C ILE A 109 -15.11 1.20 20.36
N VAL A 110 -13.83 0.83 20.31
CA VAL A 110 -13.33 -0.53 20.61
C VAL A 110 -12.64 -0.61 21.98
N GLY A 111 -12.28 0.53 22.57
CA GLY A 111 -11.66 0.62 23.90
C GLY A 111 -10.18 0.98 23.81
N ASP A 112 -9.33 0.23 24.52
CA ASP A 112 -7.90 0.53 24.62
C ASP A 112 -7.18 0.39 23.26
N PRO A 113 -6.20 1.26 22.97
CA PRO A 113 -5.36 1.12 21.79
C PRO A 113 -4.66 -0.25 21.73
N PHE A 114 -4.48 -0.78 20.53
CA PHE A 114 -3.74 -2.00 20.27
C PHE A 114 -2.59 -1.74 19.30
N THR A 115 -1.55 -2.56 19.44
CA THR A 115 -0.38 -2.48 18.55
C THR A 115 -0.66 -3.12 17.19
N SER A 116 -0.08 -2.56 16.13
CA SER A 116 -0.12 -3.09 14.77
C SER A 116 0.44 -4.52 14.66
N HIS A 117 1.24 -4.97 15.63
CA HIS A 117 1.67 -6.37 15.75
C HIS A 117 0.49 -7.37 15.89
N LYS A 118 -0.70 -6.90 16.29
CA LYS A 118 -1.93 -7.67 16.45
C LYS A 118 -2.94 -7.47 15.31
N ASP A 119 -2.59 -6.67 14.30
CA ASP A 119 -3.47 -6.39 13.17
C ASP A 119 -2.87 -6.90 11.85
N HIS A 120 -3.66 -7.68 11.11
CA HIS A 120 -3.29 -8.16 9.78
C HIS A 120 -3.70 -7.22 8.66
N SER A 121 -4.37 -6.12 8.99
CA SER A 121 -4.80 -5.08 8.08
C SER A 121 -3.62 -4.46 7.34
N LYS A 122 -3.92 -3.95 6.15
CA LYS A 122 -2.96 -3.31 5.26
C LYS A 122 -3.64 -2.11 4.65
N TRP A 123 -3.39 -0.96 5.23
CA TRP A 123 -3.93 0.29 4.74
C TRP A 123 -2.91 1.40 4.87
N ALA A 124 -3.09 2.46 4.09
CA ALA A 124 -2.34 3.68 4.23
C ALA A 124 -3.26 4.88 4.11
N VAL A 125 -2.98 5.94 4.87
CA VAL A 125 -3.74 7.18 4.87
C VAL A 125 -2.79 8.35 4.64
N SER A 126 -3.16 9.33 3.83
CA SER A 126 -2.33 10.51 3.64
C SER A 126 -2.16 11.29 4.94
N LYS A 127 -1.01 11.95 5.10
CA LYS A 127 -0.70 12.78 6.28
C LYS A 127 -1.42 14.14 6.29
N THR A 128 -2.14 14.47 5.23
CA THR A 128 -2.72 15.80 5.02
C THR A 128 -4.17 15.69 4.60
N LYS A 129 -5.03 16.52 5.19
CA LYS A 129 -6.46 16.58 4.84
C LYS A 129 -6.76 17.15 3.45
N ASP A 130 -5.83 17.92 2.88
CA ASP A 130 -6.01 18.59 1.57
C ASP A 130 -6.01 17.56 0.42
N GLU A 131 -5.31 16.44 0.63
CA GLU A 131 -5.28 15.29 -0.26
C GLU A 131 -5.69 14.03 0.53
N PRO A 132 -6.99 13.83 0.81
CA PRO A 132 -7.49 12.84 1.77
C PRO A 132 -7.54 11.43 1.18
N TRP A 133 -6.36 10.87 0.91
CA TRP A 133 -6.22 9.53 0.34
C TRP A 133 -6.31 8.46 1.43
N VAL A 134 -7.10 7.42 1.15
CA VAL A 134 -7.13 6.16 1.89
C VAL A 134 -6.84 5.04 0.91
N CYS A 135 -5.84 4.22 1.21
CA CYS A 135 -5.42 3.08 0.42
C CYS A 135 -5.64 1.80 1.22
N ILE A 136 -6.22 0.77 0.60
CA ILE A 136 -6.42 -0.56 1.21
C ILE A 136 -5.85 -1.61 0.24
N GLY A 137 -5.02 -2.52 0.76
CA GLY A 137 -4.27 -3.45 -0.08
C GLY A 137 -3.96 -4.80 0.56
N ASP A 138 -3.07 -5.53 -0.09
CA ASP A 138 -2.73 -6.92 0.26
C ASP A 138 -1.23 -7.15 0.52
N ILE A 139 -0.40 -6.10 0.36
CA ILE A 139 1.05 -6.11 0.62
C ILE A 139 1.40 -5.46 1.97
N ASN A 140 2.19 -6.16 2.80
CA ASN A 140 2.83 -5.56 3.98
C ASN A 140 4.11 -4.81 3.59
N ARG A 141 4.56 -3.86 4.42
CA ARG A 141 5.88 -3.23 4.29
C ARG A 141 6.98 -4.12 4.89
N ALA A 142 7.39 -5.14 4.14
CA ALA A 142 8.49 -6.04 4.50
C ALA A 142 9.29 -6.45 3.25
N ALA A 143 10.60 -6.64 3.38
CA ALA A 143 11.52 -7.04 2.30
C ALA A 143 11.06 -8.32 1.59
N SER A 144 10.52 -9.29 2.34
CA SER A 144 9.93 -10.51 1.76
C SER A 144 8.74 -10.25 0.82
N GLN A 145 8.05 -9.12 0.96
CA GLN A 145 6.91 -8.73 0.11
C GLN A 145 7.33 -7.93 -1.13
N GLU A 146 8.58 -7.48 -1.21
CA GLU A 146 9.12 -6.85 -2.42
C GLU A 146 9.09 -7.83 -3.61
N LEU A 147 9.26 -9.12 -3.30
CA LEU A 147 9.29 -10.25 -4.23
C LEU A 147 7.92 -10.95 -4.40
N ARG A 148 6.82 -10.35 -3.94
CA ARG A 148 5.46 -10.87 -4.13
C ARG A 148 4.63 -9.97 -5.04
N GLY A 149 3.79 -10.58 -5.87
CA GLY A 149 2.69 -9.89 -6.51
C GLY A 149 1.65 -9.41 -5.49
N GLY A 150 1.02 -8.28 -5.79
CA GLY A 150 0.00 -7.65 -4.94
C GLY A 150 -0.22 -6.19 -5.32
N GLY A 151 -0.88 -5.43 -4.47
CA GLY A 151 -1.26 -4.06 -4.75
C GLY A 151 -2.01 -3.36 -3.63
N THR A 152 -2.48 -2.17 -3.96
CA THR A 152 -3.37 -1.37 -3.11
C THR A 152 -4.33 -0.58 -4.00
N VAL A 153 -5.51 -0.29 -3.47
CA VAL A 153 -6.50 0.55 -4.13
C VAL A 153 -6.74 1.76 -3.25
N CYS A 154 -6.58 2.95 -3.83
CA CYS A 154 -6.68 4.22 -3.12
C CYS A 154 -7.90 5.02 -3.58
N VAL A 155 -8.59 5.63 -2.63
CA VAL A 155 -9.72 6.54 -2.86
C VAL A 155 -9.43 7.87 -2.18
N ARG A 156 -9.89 8.96 -2.80
CA ARG A 156 -9.84 10.31 -2.21
C ARG A 156 -11.19 10.60 -1.59
N ASP A 157 -11.31 10.42 -0.29
CA ASP A 157 -12.56 10.59 0.47
C ASP A 157 -12.27 11.16 1.84
N ALA A 158 -12.76 12.37 2.12
CA ALA A 158 -12.47 13.10 3.35
C ALA A 158 -13.06 12.43 4.60
N SER A 159 -14.24 11.81 4.49
CA SER A 159 -14.90 11.18 5.65
C SER A 159 -14.21 9.86 6.01
N LEU A 160 -13.85 9.06 5.00
CA LEU A 160 -13.07 7.85 5.19
C LEU A 160 -11.67 8.19 5.71
N TRP A 161 -11.02 9.20 5.13
CA TRP A 161 -9.71 9.66 5.58
C TRP A 161 -9.74 10.06 7.06
N GLU A 162 -10.73 10.84 7.51
CA GLU A 162 -10.86 11.23 8.91
C GLU A 162 -10.97 10.00 9.82
N ALA A 163 -11.78 9.00 9.44
CA ALA A 163 -11.95 7.77 10.21
C ALA A 163 -10.64 6.97 10.33
N TYR A 164 -9.88 6.82 9.24
CA TYR A 164 -8.60 6.10 9.26
C TYR A 164 -7.49 6.89 9.95
N PHE A 165 -7.37 8.18 9.65
CA PHE A 165 -6.34 9.06 10.21
C PHE A 165 -6.50 9.21 11.73
N SER A 166 -7.74 9.43 12.21
CA SER A 166 -8.04 9.53 13.64
C SER A 166 -7.83 8.23 14.41
N SER A 167 -7.76 7.08 13.72
CA SER A 167 -7.47 5.79 14.35
C SER A 167 -5.99 5.62 14.72
N VAL A 168 -5.08 6.43 14.14
CA VAL A 168 -3.65 6.31 14.41
C VAL A 168 -3.33 6.84 15.80
N SER A 169 -2.84 5.95 16.68
CA SER A 169 -2.40 6.33 18.04
C SER A 169 -0.92 6.65 18.12
N SER A 170 -0.07 5.90 17.41
CA SER A 170 1.37 6.18 17.34
C SER A 170 1.99 5.72 16.03
N VAL A 171 3.12 6.33 15.67
CA VAL A 171 3.86 6.04 14.44
C VAL A 171 5.34 5.83 14.73
N GLU A 172 5.98 4.98 13.94
CA GLU A 172 7.42 4.77 13.94
C GLU A 172 8.10 6.05 13.43
N SER A 173 8.78 6.75 14.34
CA SER A 173 9.37 8.06 14.04
C SER A 173 10.48 7.98 13.01
N CYS A 174 10.47 8.92 12.08
CA CYS A 174 11.65 9.25 11.29
C CYS A 174 12.72 9.86 12.20
N SER A 175 13.80 9.14 12.47
CA SER A 175 14.97 9.72 13.14
C SER A 175 15.39 10.96 12.34
N GLN A 176 15.38 12.13 12.99
CA GLN A 176 16.04 13.29 12.39
C GLN A 176 17.49 12.88 12.19
N ARG A 177 18.01 13.03 10.97
CA ARG A 177 19.46 13.00 10.77
C ARG A 177 20.01 13.99 11.79
N THR A 178 20.70 13.51 12.81
CA THR A 178 21.57 14.38 13.60
C THR A 178 22.44 15.05 12.57
N GLU A 179 22.34 16.36 12.42
CA GLU A 179 23.36 17.11 11.71
C GLU A 179 24.67 16.69 12.37
N GLU A 180 25.50 15.96 11.62
CA GLU A 180 26.88 15.78 12.02
C GLU A 180 27.44 17.19 12.16
N HIS A 181 27.68 17.57 13.41
CA HIS A 181 28.31 18.80 13.79
C HIS A 181 29.70 18.77 13.15
N PHE A 182 29.83 19.39 11.97
CA PHE A 182 31.12 19.68 11.39
C PHE A 182 31.81 20.68 12.32
N SER A 183 32.56 20.16 13.28
CA SER A 183 33.55 20.95 14.01
C SER A 183 34.56 21.46 12.99
N PRO A 184 34.75 22.79 12.85
CA PRO A 184 35.82 23.30 12.01
C PRO A 184 37.14 22.87 12.63
N LEU A 185 37.99 22.23 11.82
CA LEU A 185 39.38 21.94 12.17
C LEU A 185 40.08 23.26 12.50
N SER A 186 40.51 23.38 13.76
CA SER A 186 41.48 24.38 14.23
C SER A 186 42.89 24.00 13.82
#